data_AF-A0A8H7END7-F1
#
_entry.id   AF-A0A8H7END7-F1
#
_cell.length_a   1.000
_cell.length_b   1.000
_cell.length_c   1.000
_cell.angle_alpha   90.00
_cell.angle_beta   90.00
_cell.angle_gamma   90.00
#
_symmetry.space_group_name_H-M   'P 1'
#
loop_
_entity.id
_entity.type
_entity.pdbx_description
1 polymer ?
#
loop_
_entity_poly.entity_id
_entity_poly.type
_entity_poly.pdbx_seq_one_letter_code
_entity_poly.pdbx_strand_id
1 'polypeptide(L)'
;MEYEITSETEQHAMSPCPLAYWLDGGTDLQLAADTFATPVAFYSSRGVVEHSSILYLPFRQPLRENPQHRPLIMHYRNNIHWDTIVVKPSIKIEWPPVMSRHAKVWQDLQLPMASYKTIWRYLHIKKQALKIEYHPDIL
;
A
#
# COMPACT_ATOMS: atom_id res chain seq x y z
N MET A 1 33.14 -21.02 -32.20
CA MET A 1 32.22 -19.89 -31.98
C MET A 1 31.92 -19.91 -30.50
N GLU A 2 32.76 -19.24 -29.72
CA GLU A 2 32.61 -19.16 -28.27
C GLU A 2 31.53 -18.11 -27.99
N TYR A 3 30.45 -18.54 -27.33
CA TYR A 3 29.40 -17.65 -26.87
C TYR A 3 29.89 -17.02 -25.56
N GLU A 4 30.77 -16.03 -25.66
CA GLU A 4 31.20 -15.26 -24.50
C GLU A 4 30.03 -14.41 -24.00
N ILE A 5 29.62 -14.65 -22.75
CA ILE A 5 28.67 -13.79 -22.05
C ILE A 5 29.43 -12.50 -21.77
N THR A 6 29.15 -11.45 -22.54
CA THR A 6 29.70 -10.12 -22.27
C THR A 6 29.16 -9.59 -20.94
N SER A 7 29.89 -8.71 -20.28
CA SER A 7 29.43 -8.00 -19.07
C SER A 7 28.10 -7.26 -19.28
N GLU A 8 27.82 -6.85 -20.52
CA GLU A 8 26.53 -6.30 -20.95
C GLU A 8 25.43 -7.37 -20.94
N THR A 9 25.71 -8.57 -21.44
CA THR A 9 24.78 -9.71 -21.39
C THR A 9 24.51 -10.18 -19.95
N GLU A 10 25.52 -10.15 -19.07
CA GLU A 10 25.34 -10.42 -17.64
C GLU A 10 24.43 -9.38 -16.96
N GLN A 11 24.56 -8.10 -17.30
CA GLN A 11 23.70 -7.03 -16.75
C GLN A 11 22.26 -7.13 -17.26
N HIS A 12 22.06 -7.49 -18.53
CA HIS A 12 20.72 -7.71 -19.10
C HIS A 12 20.05 -8.99 -18.58
N ALA A 13 20.83 -10.01 -18.20
CA ALA A 13 20.31 -11.23 -17.58
C ALA A 13 19.78 -11.02 -16.15
N MET A 14 20.14 -9.91 -15.49
CA MET A 14 19.83 -9.66 -14.07
C MET A 14 18.45 -9.01 -13.83
N SER A 15 17.82 -8.40 -14.84
CA SER A 15 16.40 -8.01 -14.79
C SER A 15 15.96 -7.44 -16.15
N PRO A 16 14.92 -7.97 -16.80
CA PRO A 16 14.42 -7.44 -18.08
C PRO A 16 13.80 -6.04 -17.96
N CYS A 17 13.65 -5.52 -16.74
CA CYS A 17 13.10 -4.20 -16.45
C CYS A 17 14.15 -3.35 -15.70
N PRO A 18 14.61 -2.21 -16.26
CA PRO A 18 15.47 -1.27 -15.55
C PRO A 18 14.83 -0.77 -14.25
N LEU A 19 15.60 -0.64 -13.17
CA LEU A 19 15.10 -0.25 -11.84
C LEU A 19 14.26 1.05 -11.82
N ALA A 20 14.52 1.98 -12.74
CA ALA A 20 13.73 3.20 -12.90
C ALA A 20 12.25 2.96 -13.31
N TYR A 21 11.94 1.78 -13.83
CA TYR A 21 10.59 1.34 -14.19
C TYR A 21 10.00 0.36 -13.18
N TRP A 22 10.74 0.05 -12.10
CA TRP A 22 10.19 -0.77 -11.01
C TRP A 22 9.27 0.07 -10.15
N LEU A 23 8.17 -0.56 -9.70
CA LEU A 23 7.11 0.06 -8.92
C LEU A 23 7.68 0.68 -7.63
N ASP A 24 7.51 1.98 -7.44
CA ASP A 24 8.07 2.77 -6.34
C ASP A 24 7.15 2.78 -5.11
N GLY A 25 6.75 1.59 -4.67
CA GLY A 25 6.33 1.32 -3.28
C GLY A 25 4.98 1.87 -2.81
N GLY A 26 4.50 3.03 -3.29
CA GLY A 26 3.34 3.69 -2.69
C GLY A 26 2.41 4.44 -3.63
N THR A 27 2.91 5.13 -4.65
CA THR A 27 2.03 5.81 -5.63
C THR A 27 1.27 4.78 -6.46
N ASP A 28 1.97 3.71 -6.85
CA ASP A 28 1.41 2.60 -7.63
C ASP A 28 0.34 1.81 -6.87
N LEU A 29 0.49 1.67 -5.55
CA LEU A 29 -0.50 0.96 -4.73
C LEU A 29 -1.80 1.75 -4.56
N GLN A 30 -1.71 3.08 -4.50
CA GLN A 30 -2.90 3.93 -4.54
C GLN A 30 -3.61 3.82 -5.90
N LEU A 31 -2.84 3.86 -6.99
CA LEU A 31 -3.38 3.68 -8.35
C LEU A 31 -4.09 2.33 -8.51
N ALA A 32 -3.48 1.26 -8.00
CA ALA A 32 -4.09 -0.07 -7.98
C ALA A 32 -5.40 -0.08 -7.17
N ALA A 33 -5.41 0.53 -5.98
CA ALA A 33 -6.60 0.60 -5.15
C ALA A 33 -7.75 1.31 -5.86
N ASP A 34 -7.45 2.43 -6.53
CA ASP A 34 -8.42 3.21 -7.30
C ASP A 34 -8.93 2.48 -8.54
N THR A 35 -8.02 1.83 -9.28
CA THR A 35 -8.34 1.12 -10.54
C THR A 35 -9.27 -0.05 -10.29
N PHE A 36 -9.00 -0.85 -9.25
CA PHE A 36 -9.80 -2.03 -8.92
C PHE A 36 -10.91 -1.74 -7.90
N ALA A 37 -11.08 -0.48 -7.49
CA ALA A 37 -12.00 -0.07 -6.43
C ALA A 37 -11.91 -0.96 -5.18
N THR A 38 -10.69 -1.42 -4.86
CA THR A 38 -10.41 -2.45 -3.84
C THR A 38 -9.30 -1.95 -2.92
N PRO A 39 -9.45 -2.06 -1.58
CA PRO A 39 -8.38 -1.69 -0.66
C PRO A 39 -7.09 -2.50 -0.92
N VAL A 40 -5.93 -1.89 -0.68
CA VAL A 40 -4.63 -2.55 -0.82
C VAL A 40 -3.83 -2.38 0.47
N ALA A 41 -3.53 -3.48 1.15
CA ALA A 41 -2.71 -3.50 2.36
C ALA A 41 -1.25 -3.76 1.99
N PHE A 42 -0.39 -2.81 2.32
CA PHE A 42 1.04 -2.86 2.06
C PHE A 42 1.82 -3.29 3.30
N TYR A 43 2.75 -4.22 3.11
CA TYR A 43 3.71 -4.65 4.12
C TYR A 43 5.12 -4.65 3.53
N SER A 44 6.11 -4.15 4.28
CA SER A 44 7.52 -4.19 3.88
C SER A 44 8.32 -5.06 4.85
N SER A 45 9.21 -5.89 4.33
CA SER A 45 10.09 -6.75 5.15
C SER A 45 11.29 -6.02 5.74
N ARG A 46 11.62 -4.82 5.26
CA ARG A 46 12.70 -3.98 5.82
C ARG A 46 12.10 -2.77 6.51
N GLY A 47 12.40 -2.63 7.81
CA GLY A 47 11.95 -1.53 8.68
C GLY A 47 12.56 -0.16 8.35
N VAL A 48 12.75 0.16 7.06
CA VAL A 48 13.01 1.53 6.65
C VAL A 48 11.73 2.31 6.96
N VAL A 49 11.87 3.36 7.77
CA VAL A 49 10.78 4.19 8.30
C VAL A 49 9.85 4.71 7.19
N GLU A 50 10.36 4.85 5.96
CA GLU A 50 9.61 5.29 4.78
C GLU A 50 8.57 4.28 4.26
N HIS A 51 8.66 3.00 4.64
CA HIS A 51 7.74 1.95 4.20
C HIS A 51 7.08 1.23 5.38
N SER A 52 6.62 1.99 6.37
CA SER A 52 5.71 1.46 7.38
C SER A 52 4.50 0.78 6.71
N SER A 53 3.97 -0.29 7.31
CA SER A 53 2.76 -0.95 6.79
C SER A 53 1.62 0.05 6.68
N ILE A 54 1.05 0.19 5.49
CA ILE A 54 0.02 1.19 5.16
C ILE A 54 -1.14 0.51 4.46
N LEU A 55 -2.35 0.97 4.75
CA LEU A 55 -3.55 0.62 4.01
C LEU A 55 -3.90 1.74 3.02
N TYR A 56 -3.94 1.39 1.74
CA TYR A 56 -4.41 2.25 0.66
C TYR A 56 -5.90 1.98 0.45
N LEU A 57 -6.69 3.03 0.58
CA LEU A 57 -8.12 2.99 0.29
C LEU A 57 -8.38 3.69 -1.04
N PRO A 58 -9.32 3.20 -1.85
CA PRO A 58 -9.77 3.92 -3.03
C PRO A 58 -10.27 5.32 -2.64
N PHE A 59 -10.04 6.30 -3.51
CA PHE A 59 -10.61 7.64 -3.41
C PHE A 59 -12.08 7.65 -3.81
N ARG A 60 -12.54 6.66 -4.56
CA ARG A 60 -13.97 6.48 -4.86
C ARG A 60 -14.66 5.70 -3.74
N GLN A 61 -15.92 6.04 -3.47
CA GLN A 61 -16.72 5.23 -2.55
C GLN A 61 -16.98 3.84 -3.15
N PRO A 62 -16.95 2.77 -2.34
CA PRO A 62 -17.33 1.45 -2.80
C PRO A 62 -18.79 1.49 -3.27
N LEU A 63 -19.05 0.90 -4.44
CA LEU A 63 -20.40 0.79 -4.98
C LEU A 63 -21.24 -0.07 -4.00
N ARG A 64 -22.45 0.37 -3.70
CA ARG A 64 -23.37 -0.31 -2.74
C ARG A 64 -23.62 -1.78 -3.10
N GLU A 65 -23.48 -2.13 -4.36
CA GLU A 65 -23.73 -3.46 -4.92
C GLU A 65 -22.57 -4.44 -4.74
N ASN A 66 -21.39 -3.97 -4.30
CA ASN A 66 -20.23 -4.83 -4.08
C ASN A 66 -19.75 -4.74 -2.62
N PRO A 67 -20.40 -5.49 -1.71
CA PRO A 67 -20.11 -5.39 -0.30
C PRO A 67 -18.76 -6.03 0.02
N GLN A 68 -17.76 -5.17 0.19
CA GLN A 68 -16.56 -5.38 1.00
C GLN A 68 -15.57 -6.42 0.46
N HIS A 69 -14.65 -5.93 -0.35
CA HIS A 69 -13.42 -6.67 -0.65
C HIS A 69 -12.51 -6.71 0.58
N ARG A 70 -12.00 -7.90 0.90
CA ARG A 70 -10.79 -8.01 1.71
C ARG A 70 -9.68 -7.24 0.98
N PRO A 71 -8.84 -6.48 1.68
CA PRO A 71 -7.72 -5.83 1.05
C PRO A 71 -6.84 -6.83 0.30
N LEU A 72 -6.40 -6.45 -0.91
CA LEU A 72 -5.29 -7.13 -1.58
C LEU A 72 -4.05 -6.92 -0.73
N ILE A 73 -3.34 -7.99 -0.41
CA ILE A 73 -2.15 -7.90 0.42
C ILE A 73 -0.93 -7.91 -0.47
N MET A 74 -0.22 -6.79 -0.48
CA MET A 74 1.03 -6.61 -1.22
C MET A 74 2.17 -6.58 -0.22
N HIS A 75 3.08 -7.54 -0.34
CA HIS A 75 4.27 -7.62 0.47
C HIS A 75 5.50 -7.30 -0.37
N TYR A 76 6.22 -6.26 0.01
CA TYR A 76 7.45 -5.87 -0.63
C TYR A 76 8.66 -6.42 0.14
N ARG A 77 9.33 -7.38 -0.49
CA ARG A 77 10.42 -8.14 0.08
C ARG A 77 11.76 -7.60 -0.40
N ASN A 78 12.65 -7.32 0.56
CA ASN A 78 14.04 -6.93 0.32
C ASN A 78 14.25 -5.74 -0.63
N ASN A 79 13.24 -4.86 -0.77
CA ASN A 79 13.24 -3.75 -1.72
C ASN A 79 13.44 -4.14 -3.20
N ILE A 80 13.10 -5.37 -3.57
CA ILE A 80 13.33 -5.88 -4.93
C ILE A 80 12.23 -6.81 -5.45
N HIS A 81 11.26 -7.20 -4.61
CA HIS A 81 10.27 -8.20 -5.00
C HIS A 81 8.91 -7.94 -4.39
N TRP A 82 7.85 -8.18 -5.16
CA TRP A 82 6.47 -8.04 -4.73
C TRP A 82 5.81 -9.41 -4.67
N ASP A 83 5.32 -9.77 -3.48
CA ASP A 83 4.53 -10.97 -3.24
C ASP A 83 3.08 -10.59 -2.94
N THR A 84 2.13 -11.32 -3.50
CA THR A 84 0.72 -11.23 -3.07
C THR A 84 0.43 -12.29 -2.02
N ILE A 85 -0.24 -11.92 -0.93
CA ILE A 85 -0.60 -12.85 0.14
C ILE A 85 -2.10 -13.12 0.11
N VAL A 86 -2.48 -14.41 0.05
CA VAL A 86 -3.86 -14.85 0.18
C VAL A 86 -4.11 -15.35 1.60
N VAL A 87 -5.10 -14.77 2.26
CA VAL A 87 -5.46 -15.11 3.64
C VAL A 87 -6.71 -15.99 3.64
N LYS A 88 -6.67 -17.04 4.45
CA LYS A 88 -7.83 -17.90 4.68
C LYS A 88 -9.02 -17.09 5.22
N PRO A 89 -10.25 -17.31 4.72
CA PRO A 89 -11.42 -16.56 5.18
C PRO A 89 -11.68 -16.58 6.69
N SER A 90 -11.29 -17.64 7.39
CA SER A 90 -11.50 -17.80 8.83
C SER A 90 -10.61 -16.90 9.70
N ILE A 91 -9.52 -16.34 9.15
CA ILE A 91 -8.59 -15.52 9.91
C ILE A 91 -9.12 -14.09 9.99
N LYS A 92 -9.27 -13.60 11.22
CA LYS A 92 -9.50 -12.17 11.49
C LYS A 92 -8.16 -11.44 11.41
N ILE A 93 -8.10 -10.40 10.60
CA ILE A 93 -6.90 -9.58 10.43
C ILE A 93 -7.19 -8.16 10.90
N GLU A 94 -6.26 -7.62 11.67
CA GLU A 94 -6.15 -6.18 11.89
C GLU A 94 -5.27 -5.58 10.78
N TRP A 95 -5.83 -4.67 10.00
CA TRP A 95 -5.18 -4.04 8.86
C TRP A 95 -4.32 -2.85 9.29
N PRO A 96 -3.29 -2.49 8.51
CA PRO A 96 -2.44 -1.35 8.83
C PRO A 96 -3.23 -0.02 8.86
N PRO A 97 -2.67 1.05 9.44
CA PRO A 97 -3.30 2.37 9.40
C PRO A 97 -3.45 2.87 7.97
N VAL A 98 -4.51 3.64 7.73
CA VAL A 98 -4.73 4.29 6.44
C VAL A 98 -3.68 5.37 6.22
N MET A 99 -3.27 5.56 4.97
CA MET A 99 -2.36 6.62 4.58
C MET A 99 -2.87 8.01 5.00
N SER A 100 -2.03 8.79 5.69
CA SER A 100 -2.42 10.07 6.30
C SER A 100 -3.07 11.08 5.34
N ARG A 101 -2.67 11.08 4.06
CA ARG A 101 -3.21 12.00 3.03
C ARG A 101 -4.62 11.63 2.54
N HIS A 102 -5.08 10.39 2.75
CA HIS A 102 -6.36 9.92 2.20
C HIS A 102 -7.55 10.74 2.71
N ALA A 103 -7.55 11.05 4.01
CA ALA A 103 -8.56 11.90 4.64
C ALA A 103 -8.69 13.28 3.96
N LYS A 104 -7.54 13.91 3.71
CA LYS A 104 -7.46 15.23 3.07
C LYS A 104 -7.98 15.17 1.63
N VAL A 105 -7.61 14.14 0.86
CA VAL A 105 -8.10 13.96 -0.52
C VAL A 105 -9.63 13.82 -0.56
N TRP A 106 -10.22 13.05 0.35
CA TRP A 106 -11.68 12.92 0.43
C TRP A 106 -12.39 14.23 0.78
N GLN A 107 -11.77 15.02 1.68
CA GLN A 107 -12.26 16.35 2.02
C GLN A 107 -12.20 17.29 0.79
N ASP A 108 -11.08 17.31 0.07
CA ASP A 108 -10.89 18.13 -1.12
C ASP A 108 -11.86 17.74 -2.25
N LEU A 109 -12.19 16.45 -2.38
CA LEU A 109 -13.16 15.92 -3.34
C LEU A 109 -14.63 16.09 -2.90
N GLN A 110 -14.89 16.72 -1.74
CA GLN A 110 -16.23 16.90 -1.17
C GLN A 110 -17.02 15.59 -1.04
N LEU A 111 -16.32 14.48 -0.85
CA LEU A 111 -16.97 13.20 -0.65
C LEU A 111 -17.60 13.18 0.76
N PRO A 112 -18.74 12.49 0.93
CA PRO A 112 -19.34 12.33 2.24
C PRO A 112 -18.30 11.82 3.24
N MET A 113 -17.97 12.64 4.24
CA MET A 113 -17.12 12.29 5.38
C MET A 113 -17.81 11.28 6.32
N ALA A 114 -18.55 10.32 5.76
CA ALA A 114 -18.87 9.12 6.50
C ALA A 114 -17.52 8.53 6.92
N SER A 115 -17.32 8.41 8.23
CA SER A 115 -16.09 7.83 8.80
C SER A 115 -15.71 6.59 7.98
N TYR A 116 -14.42 6.37 7.71
CA TYR A 116 -13.94 5.15 7.06
C TYR A 116 -14.56 3.90 7.69
N LYS A 117 -14.90 3.97 9.00
CA LYS A 117 -15.62 2.93 9.75
C LYS A 117 -17.04 2.64 9.28
N THR A 118 -17.74 3.60 8.69
CA THR A 118 -19.10 3.44 8.18
C THR A 118 -19.09 2.83 6.79
N ILE A 119 -18.15 3.29 5.94
CA ILE A 119 -18.01 2.81 4.56
C ILE A 119 -17.28 1.46 4.50
N TRP A 120 -16.20 1.32 5.26
CA TRP A 120 -15.38 0.12 5.38
C TRP A 120 -15.63 -0.60 6.71
N ARG A 121 -16.89 -0.76 7.08
CA ARG A 121 -17.34 -1.30 8.38
C ARG A 121 -16.73 -2.64 8.79
N TYR A 122 -16.27 -3.43 7.83
CA TYR A 122 -15.76 -4.77 8.04
C TYR A 122 -14.23 -4.85 7.91
N LEU A 123 -13.56 -3.72 7.69
CA LEU A 123 -12.11 -3.61 7.82
C LEU A 123 -11.75 -3.21 9.25
N HIS A 124 -11.12 -4.13 9.98
CA HIS A 124 -10.56 -3.83 11.30
C HIS A 124 -9.24 -3.07 11.14
N ILE A 125 -9.31 -1.75 10.94
CA ILE A 125 -8.15 -0.89 10.68
C ILE A 125 -7.48 -0.47 11.99
N LYS A 126 -6.16 -0.67 12.08
CA LYS A 126 -5.33 -0.21 13.21
C LYS A 126 -5.36 1.31 13.30
N LYS A 127 -5.55 1.84 14.51
CA LYS A 127 -5.45 3.28 14.75
C LYS A 127 -4.01 3.75 14.55
N GLN A 128 -3.82 4.82 13.80
CA GLN A 128 -2.52 5.48 13.73
C GLN A 128 -2.21 6.06 15.11
N ALA A 129 -1.10 5.64 15.71
CA ALA A 129 -0.62 6.27 16.93
C ALA A 129 -0.18 7.69 16.57
N LEU A 130 -0.82 8.71 17.12
CA LEU A 130 -0.34 10.08 17.03
C LEU A 130 1.03 10.11 17.73
N LYS A 131 2.13 10.17 16.96
CA LYS A 131 3.39 10.63 17.52
C LYS A 131 3.21 12.12 17.76
N ILE A 132 2.89 12.48 19.00
CA ILE A 132 3.04 13.86 19.46
C ILE A 132 4.55 14.08 19.54
N GLU A 133 5.13 14.70 18.52
CA GLU A 133 6.49 15.23 18.64
C GLU A 133 6.40 16.41 19.61
N TYR A 134 6.80 16.16 20.86
CA TYR A 134 7.00 17.20 21.84
C TYR A 134 8.26 17.95 21.44
N HIS A 135 8.08 19.13 20.85
CA HIS A 135 9.14 20.13 20.79
C HIS A 135 9.13 20.85 22.13
N PRO A 136 10.11 20.61 23.03
CA PRO A 136 10.23 21.44 24.23
C PRO A 136 10.37 22.88 23.76
N ASP A 137 9.49 23.76 24.24
CA ASP A 137 9.62 25.19 24.05
C ASP A 137 11.03 25.59 24.53
N ILE A 138 11.87 26.02 23.58
CA ILE A 138 13.18 26.59 23.89
C ILE A 138 12.87 27.96 24.47
N LEU A 139 12.89 28.04 25.80
CA LEU A 139 12.91 29.29 26.59
C LEU A 139 14.31 29.90 26.58
#